data_AF-A0A383BLB6-F1
#
_entry.id   AF-A0A383BLB6-F1
#
_cell.length_a   1.000
_cell.length_b   1.000
_cell.length_c   1.000
_cell.angle_alpha   90.00
_cell.angle_beta   90.00
_cell.angle_gamma   90.00
#
_symmetry.space_group_name_H-M   'P 1'
#
loop_
_entity.id
_entity.type
_entity.pdbx_description
1 polymer ?
#
loop_
_entity_poly.entity_id
_entity_poly.type
_entity_poly.pdbx_seq_one_letter_code
_entity_poly.pdbx_strand_id
1 'polypeptide(L)'
;PGDPHNPKEIGFIRFFFGMYADTSPIFMRNYVKNKDAVWLTKHYWNLYIISFIILGVISPWLIVWLAFMFSWSWILTMHLNWNGHKEGKPTNLGWISNIFLGGEDYHKNHHDNPSKLIMGSKDISGKYIIPLLQ
;
A
#
# COMPACT_ATOMS: atom_id res chain seq x y z
N PRO A 1 12.99 15.12 4.23
CA PRO A 1 12.04 16.16 3.80
C PRO A 1 11.31 15.76 2.50
N GLY A 2 10.01 15.47 2.59
CA GLY A 2 9.16 15.10 1.44
C GLY A 2 8.74 13.63 1.39
N ASP A 3 9.23 12.80 2.31
CA ASP A 3 8.75 11.43 2.53
C ASP A 3 7.75 11.42 3.70
N PRO A 4 6.45 11.24 3.43
CA PRO A 4 5.40 11.41 4.44
C PRO A 4 5.44 10.34 5.55
N HIS A 5 6.10 9.21 5.31
CA HIS A 5 6.15 8.09 6.23
C HIS A 5 7.56 7.74 6.68
N ASN A 6 8.51 8.69 6.59
CA ASN A 6 9.89 8.51 7.02
C ASN A 6 9.98 8.11 8.51
N PRO A 7 10.39 6.87 8.84
CA PRO A 7 10.45 6.36 10.22
C PRO A 7 11.30 7.23 11.16
N LYS A 8 12.34 7.87 10.64
CA LYS A 8 13.25 8.73 11.41
C LYS A 8 12.61 10.05 11.82
N GLU A 9 11.69 10.58 11.00
CA GLU A 9 11.05 11.87 11.22
C GLU A 9 9.76 11.74 12.06
N ILE A 10 8.93 10.72 11.81
CA ILE A 10 7.63 10.58 12.49
C ILE A 10 7.65 9.65 13.72
N GLY A 11 8.61 8.73 13.81
CA GLY A 11 8.71 7.76 14.90
C GLY A 11 7.69 6.62 14.85
N PHE A 12 7.95 5.55 15.61
CA PHE A 12 7.18 4.29 15.52
C PHE A 12 5.71 4.42 15.90
N ILE A 13 5.37 5.16 16.95
CA ILE A 13 3.97 5.25 17.43
C ILE A 13 3.10 5.94 16.39
N ARG A 14 3.54 7.08 15.84
CA ARG A 14 2.80 7.78 14.79
C ARG A 14 2.66 6.91 13.56
N PHE A 15 3.73 6.24 13.17
CA PHE A 15 3.74 5.30 12.06
C PHE A 15 2.77 4.11 12.25
N PHE A 16 2.75 3.49 13.44
CA PHE A 16 1.89 2.35 13.79
C PHE A 16 0.40 2.68 13.71
N PHE A 17 0.02 3.94 13.95
CA PHE A 17 -1.36 4.42 13.82
C PHE A 17 -1.63 5.16 12.49
N GLY A 18 -0.72 5.09 11.51
CA GLY A 18 -0.91 5.71 10.20
C GLY A 18 -0.90 7.24 10.19
N MET A 19 -0.34 7.88 11.23
CA MET A 19 -0.26 9.33 11.36
C MET A 19 0.92 9.91 10.57
N TYR A 20 0.86 9.76 9.24
CA TYR A 20 1.86 10.25 8.29
C TYR A 20 1.90 11.79 8.20
N ALA A 21 2.99 12.33 7.67
CA ALA A 21 3.14 13.75 7.40
C ALA A 21 2.41 14.15 6.11
N ASP A 22 2.05 15.42 6.01
CA ASP A 22 1.36 15.94 4.84
C ASP A 22 2.22 15.83 3.57
N THR A 23 1.56 15.51 2.46
CA THR A 23 2.19 15.48 1.12
C THR A 23 1.81 16.71 0.31
N SER A 24 2.65 17.05 -0.67
CA SER A 24 2.33 18.15 -1.58
C SER A 24 1.11 17.80 -2.45
N PRO A 25 0.10 18.67 -2.55
CA PRO A 25 -1.08 18.45 -3.40
C PRO A 25 -0.75 18.17 -4.87
N ILE A 26 0.45 18.55 -5.34
CA ILE A 26 0.89 18.32 -6.72
C ILE A 26 0.91 16.83 -7.09
N PHE A 27 1.15 15.94 -6.12
CA PHE A 27 1.14 14.49 -6.34
C PHE A 27 -0.27 13.95 -6.66
N MET A 28 -1.32 14.68 -6.27
CA MET A 28 -2.72 14.30 -6.52
C MET A 28 -3.27 14.85 -7.85
N ARG A 29 -2.48 15.59 -8.63
CA ARG A 29 -2.94 16.27 -9.87
C ARG A 29 -3.59 15.33 -10.89
N ASN A 30 -3.09 14.10 -11.00
CA ASN A 30 -3.63 13.10 -11.94
C ASN A 30 -4.82 12.37 -11.32
N TYR A 31 -4.73 12.11 -10.01
CA TYR A 31 -5.79 11.50 -9.24
C TYR A 31 -7.11 12.28 -9.35
N VAL A 32 -7.07 13.59 -9.13
CA VAL A 32 -8.27 14.46 -9.16
C VAL A 32 -8.91 14.57 -10.55
N LYS A 33 -8.20 14.19 -11.62
CA LYS A 33 -8.74 14.17 -12.99
C LYS A 33 -9.44 12.86 -13.32
N ASN A 34 -9.15 11.78 -12.58
CA ASN A 34 -9.80 10.50 -12.76
C ASN A 34 -11.13 10.48 -12.00
N LYS A 35 -12.24 10.56 -12.75
CA LYS A 35 -13.60 10.63 -12.19
C LYS A 35 -13.95 9.42 -11.33
N ASP A 36 -13.49 8.23 -11.73
CA ASP A 36 -13.79 6.99 -11.03
C ASP A 36 -13.04 6.94 -9.69
N ALA A 37 -11.77 7.34 -9.68
CA ALA A 37 -10.98 7.44 -8.46
C ALA A 37 -11.58 8.46 -7.47
N VAL A 38 -11.99 9.63 -7.98
CA VAL A 38 -12.65 10.67 -7.17
C VAL A 38 -14.00 10.19 -6.63
N TRP A 39 -14.80 9.50 -7.45
CA TRP A 39 -16.08 8.92 -7.02
C TRP A 39 -15.87 7.87 -5.91
N LEU A 40 -14.89 6.99 -6.10
CA LEU A 40 -14.52 5.98 -5.10
C LEU A 40 -14.15 6.62 -3.77
N THR A 41 -13.31 7.66 -3.75
CA THR A 41 -12.96 8.38 -2.51
C THR A 41 -14.16 9.06 -1.87
N LYS A 42 -15.02 9.71 -2.67
CA LYS A 42 -16.24 10.36 -2.16
C LYS A 42 -17.19 9.37 -1.48
N HIS A 43 -17.23 8.12 -1.95
CA HIS A 43 -18.13 7.09 -1.45
C HIS A 43 -17.43 5.99 -0.64
N TYR A 44 -16.15 6.18 -0.28
CA TYR A 44 -15.31 5.17 0.35
C TYR A 44 -15.96 4.50 1.55
N TRP A 45 -16.44 5.30 2.52
CA TRP A 45 -17.08 4.78 3.72
C TRP A 45 -18.41 4.08 3.44
N ASN A 46 -19.18 4.58 2.48
CA ASN A 46 -20.44 3.95 2.09
C ASN A 46 -20.17 2.56 1.49
N LEU A 47 -19.19 2.47 0.59
CA LEU A 47 -18.79 1.20 -0.03
C LEU A 47 -18.23 0.22 0.99
N TYR A 48 -17.42 0.71 1.94
CA TYR A 48 -16.88 -0.11 3.02
C TYR A 48 -17.99 -0.67 3.92
N ILE A 49 -18.94 0.18 4.36
CA ILE A 49 -20.07 -0.22 5.20
C ILE A 49 -20.97 -1.21 4.45
N ILE A 50 -21.29 -0.94 3.18
CA ILE A 50 -22.09 -1.85 2.34
C ILE A 50 -21.39 -3.21 2.23
N SER A 51 -20.08 -3.22 1.95
CA SER A 51 -19.31 -4.46 1.88
C SER A 51 -19.32 -5.22 3.20
N PHE A 52 -19.13 -4.52 4.32
CA PHE A 52 -19.18 -5.10 5.66
C PHE A 52 -20.55 -5.73 5.97
N ILE A 53 -21.65 -5.04 5.65
CA ILE A 53 -23.01 -5.55 5.84
C ILE A 53 -23.25 -6.78 4.97
N ILE A 54 -22.92 -6.71 3.67
CA ILE A 54 -23.10 -7.84 2.73
C ILE A 54 -22.33 -9.07 3.24
N LEU A 55 -21.06 -8.91 3.61
CA LEU A 55 -20.25 -10.01 4.15
C LEU A 55 -20.85 -10.57 5.44
N GLY A 56 -21.29 -9.70 6.37
CA GLY A 56 -21.92 -10.12 7.61
C GLY A 56 -23.23 -10.88 7.43
N VAL A 57 -24.04 -10.48 6.45
CA VAL A 57 -25.30 -11.17 6.09
C VAL A 57 -25.01 -12.53 5.47
N ILE A 58 -23.98 -12.65 4.62
CA ILE A 58 -23.57 -13.95 4.06
C ILE A 58 -23.05 -14.86 5.19
N SER A 59 -22.17 -14.35 6.03
CA SER A 59 -21.69 -15.04 7.22
C SER A 59 -20.94 -14.10 8.16
N PRO A 60 -21.25 -14.09 9.47
CA PRO A 60 -20.46 -13.34 10.46
C PRO A 60 -18.97 -13.70 10.46
N TRP A 61 -18.61 -14.92 10.05
CA TRP A 61 -17.21 -15.35 9.93
C TRP A 61 -16.43 -14.60 8.84
N LEU A 62 -17.11 -14.06 7.82
CA LEU A 62 -16.46 -13.23 6.80
C LEU A 62 -16.03 -11.88 7.36
N ILE A 63 -16.72 -11.35 8.38
CA ILE A 63 -16.27 -10.15 9.10
C ILE A 63 -14.99 -10.45 9.89
N VAL A 64 -14.97 -11.60 10.58
CA VAL A 64 -13.77 -12.05 11.31
C VAL A 64 -12.59 -12.22 10.35
N TRP A 65 -12.82 -12.90 9.23
CA TRP A 65 -11.82 -13.04 8.17
C TRP A 65 -11.34 -11.69 7.62
N LEU A 66 -12.25 -10.74 7.37
CA LEU A 66 -11.90 -9.39 6.93
C LEU A 66 -11.01 -8.67 7.95
N ALA A 67 -11.27 -8.83 9.25
CA ALA A 67 -10.42 -8.26 10.30
C ALA A 67 -9.00 -8.86 10.29
N PHE A 68 -8.87 -10.18 10.04
CA PHE A 68 -7.57 -10.82 9.84
C PHE A 68 -6.85 -10.29 8.59
N MET A 69 -7.55 -10.16 7.46
CA MET A 69 -6.97 -9.62 6.22
C MET A 69 -6.53 -8.17 6.38
N PHE A 70 -7.32 -7.34 7.08
CA PHE A 70 -6.95 -5.97 7.41
C PHE A 70 -5.68 -5.94 8.27
N SER A 71 -5.63 -6.76 9.32
CA SER A 71 -4.49 -6.83 10.24
C SER A 71 -3.23 -7.29 9.51
N TRP A 72 -3.36 -8.30 8.65
CA TRP A 72 -2.28 -8.79 7.78
C TRP A 72 -1.78 -7.69 6.85
N SER A 73 -2.69 -7.00 6.15
CA SER A 73 -2.33 -5.89 5.26
C SER A 73 -1.66 -4.75 6.03
N TRP A 74 -2.12 -4.43 7.25
CA TRP A 74 -1.54 -3.38 8.08
C TRP A 74 -0.09 -3.71 8.48
N ILE A 75 0.15 -4.93 8.98
CA ILE A 75 1.50 -5.40 9.35
C ILE A 75 2.45 -5.37 8.15
N LEU A 76 1.95 -5.77 6.99
CA LEU A 76 2.72 -5.76 5.75
C LEU A 76 3.06 -4.34 5.27
N THR A 77 2.10 -3.41 5.32
CA THR A 77 2.36 -1.98 5.04
C THR A 77 3.35 -1.38 6.05
N MET A 78 3.24 -1.77 7.32
CA MET A 78 4.20 -1.38 8.35
C MET A 78 5.60 -1.88 8.02
N HIS A 79 5.75 -3.15 7.66
CA HIS A 79 7.03 -3.72 7.25
C HIS A 79 7.61 -3.02 6.02
N LEU A 80 6.78 -2.82 4.98
CA LEU A 80 7.16 -2.13 3.75
C LEU A 80 7.69 -0.73 4.02
N ASN A 81 6.92 0.10 4.72
CA ASN A 81 7.31 1.49 4.92
C ASN A 81 8.40 1.63 6.00
N TRP A 82 8.39 0.83 7.06
CA TRP A 82 9.39 0.93 8.13
C TRP A 82 10.76 0.41 7.70
N ASN A 83 10.80 -0.81 7.16
CA ASN A 83 12.06 -1.42 6.73
C ASN A 83 12.47 -0.94 5.34
N GLY A 84 11.53 -0.45 4.53
CA GLY A 84 11.79 0.07 3.19
C GLY A 84 12.28 1.50 3.20
N HIS A 85 12.08 2.26 4.29
CA HIS A 85 12.61 3.62 4.46
C HIS A 85 13.62 3.71 5.61
N LYS A 86 14.46 2.67 5.75
CA LYS A 86 15.44 2.59 6.83
C LYS A 86 16.42 3.76 6.74
N GLU A 87 16.68 4.40 7.89
CA GLU A 87 17.54 5.59 8.01
C GLU A 87 17.09 6.79 7.14
N GLY A 88 15.83 6.81 6.73
CA GLY A 88 15.26 7.85 5.86
C GLY A 88 15.68 7.72 4.39
N LYS A 89 16.11 6.51 3.98
CA LYS A 89 16.45 6.21 2.59
C LYS A 89 15.65 4.99 2.11
N PRO A 90 15.21 4.98 0.85
CA PRO A 90 14.52 3.82 0.30
C PRO A 90 15.49 2.63 0.14
N THR A 91 15.09 1.45 0.59
CA THR A 91 15.88 0.21 0.58
C THR A 91 15.03 -0.98 0.14
N ASN A 92 15.62 -1.91 -0.61
CA ASN A 92 14.96 -3.17 -0.95
C ASN A 92 14.87 -4.09 0.28
N LEU A 93 13.82 -4.89 0.36
CA LEU A 93 13.39 -5.59 1.57
C LEU A 93 13.73 -7.09 1.61
N GLY A 94 14.32 -7.62 0.54
CA GLY A 94 14.62 -9.03 0.33
C GLY A 94 13.44 -9.85 -0.22
N TRP A 95 13.79 -11.04 -0.74
CA TRP A 95 12.89 -11.94 -1.46
C TRP A 95 11.67 -12.44 -0.65
N ILE A 96 11.75 -12.49 0.67
CA ILE A 96 10.61 -12.86 1.54
C ILE A 96 9.51 -11.82 1.38
N SER A 97 9.88 -10.54 1.42
CA SER A 97 8.97 -9.42 1.23
C SER A 97 8.33 -9.46 -0.15
N ASN A 98 9.05 -9.94 -1.17
CA ASN A 98 8.54 -10.09 -2.52
C ASN A 98 7.37 -11.08 -2.63
N ILE A 99 7.41 -12.18 -1.86
CA ILE A 99 6.36 -13.19 -1.83
C ILE A 99 5.11 -12.66 -1.10
N PHE A 100 5.31 -12.02 0.06
CA PHE A 100 4.21 -11.62 0.93
C PHE A 100 3.59 -10.26 0.55
N LEU A 101 4.35 -9.38 -0.09
CA LEU A 101 3.88 -8.09 -0.59
C LEU A 101 3.58 -8.11 -2.10
N GLY A 102 3.78 -9.25 -2.78
CA GLY A 102 3.46 -9.39 -4.19
C GLY A 102 4.23 -8.42 -5.09
N GLY A 103 5.56 -8.36 -4.99
CA GLY A 103 6.40 -7.51 -5.86
C GLY A 103 7.08 -6.33 -5.18
N GLU A 104 6.57 -5.88 -4.03
CA GLU A 104 7.02 -4.65 -3.34
C GLU A 104 8.40 -4.77 -2.64
N ASP A 105 9.15 -5.86 -2.83
CA ASP A 105 10.53 -5.97 -2.34
C ASP A 105 11.44 -4.91 -2.96
N TYR A 106 11.30 -4.69 -4.27
CA TYR A 106 12.11 -3.77 -5.04
C TYR A 106 11.75 -2.30 -4.80
N HIS A 107 11.56 -1.95 -3.53
CA HIS A 107 11.11 -0.66 -3.05
C HIS A 107 12.07 0.47 -3.42
N LYS A 108 13.38 0.27 -3.30
CA LYS A 108 14.36 1.26 -3.78
C LYS A 108 14.24 1.45 -5.29
N ASN A 109 14.10 0.36 -6.05
CA ASN A 109 13.95 0.46 -7.50
C ASN A 109 12.66 1.19 -7.90
N HIS A 110 11.57 0.99 -7.15
CA HIS A 110 10.35 1.75 -7.30
C HIS A 110 10.57 3.24 -7.03
N HIS A 111 11.30 3.61 -5.97
CA HIS A 111 11.67 5.00 -5.71
C HIS A 111 12.56 5.61 -6.81
N ASP A 112 13.51 4.83 -7.35
CA ASP A 112 14.41 5.29 -8.41
C ASP A 112 13.67 5.45 -9.77
N ASN A 113 12.69 4.60 -10.07
CA ASN A 113 11.86 4.68 -11.27
C ASN A 113 10.45 4.09 -11.04
N PRO A 114 9.49 4.91 -10.55
CA PRO A 114 8.17 4.41 -10.17
C PRO A 114 7.31 4.00 -11.37
N SER A 115 7.71 4.38 -12.59
CA SER A 115 7.00 4.03 -13.83
C SER A 115 7.41 2.67 -14.42
N LYS A 116 8.48 2.05 -13.89
CA LYS A 116 9.00 0.80 -14.43
C LYS A 116 8.09 -0.37 -14.05
N LEU A 117 7.56 -1.10 -15.04
CA LEU A 117 6.68 -2.24 -14.77
C LEU A 117 7.38 -3.39 -14.04
N ILE A 118 8.61 -3.71 -14.43
CA ILE A 118 9.39 -4.82 -13.86
C ILE A 118 10.54 -4.23 -13.03
N MET A 119 10.39 -4.24 -11.71
CA MET A 119 11.30 -3.55 -10.80
C MET A 119 12.62 -4.31 -10.59
N GLY A 120 12.61 -5.63 -10.78
CA GLY A 120 13.83 -6.43 -10.70
C GLY A 120 13.71 -7.87 -11.23
N SER A 121 14.79 -8.64 -11.09
CA SER A 121 14.90 -9.98 -11.68
C SER A 121 13.95 -11.00 -11.06
N LYS A 122 13.54 -10.80 -9.80
CA LYS A 122 12.59 -11.68 -9.09
C LYS A 122 11.19 -11.10 -8.99
N ASP A 123 10.90 -9.97 -9.63
CA ASP A 123 9.58 -9.34 -9.58
C ASP A 123 8.56 -10.18 -10.37
N ILE A 124 7.92 -11.12 -9.69
CA ILE A 124 6.96 -12.07 -10.30
C ILE A 124 5.69 -11.34 -10.71
N SER A 125 5.24 -10.37 -9.89
CA SER A 125 4.02 -9.61 -10.13
C SER A 125 4.14 -8.77 -11.40
N GLY A 126 5.21 -7.99 -11.54
CA GLY A 126 5.46 -7.18 -12.73
C GLY A 126 5.69 -8.03 -13.98
N LYS A 127 6.33 -9.20 -13.85
CA LYS A 127 6.64 -10.08 -14.99
C LYS A 127 5.46 -10.89 -15.51
N TYR A 128 4.61 -11.38 -14.62
CA TYR A 128 3.64 -12.41 -14.97
C TYR A 128 2.21 -12.08 -14.56
N ILE A 129 1.99 -11.33 -13.48
CA ILE A 129 0.63 -11.07 -12.98
C ILE A 129 0.02 -9.85 -13.68
N ILE A 130 0.70 -8.71 -13.63
CA ILE A 130 0.17 -7.46 -14.22
C ILE A 130 -0.11 -7.60 -15.72
N PRO A 131 0.75 -8.23 -16.54
CA PRO A 131 0.47 -8.42 -17.96
C PRO A 131 -0.78 -9.27 -18.26
N LEU A 132 -1.26 -10.09 -17.31
CA LEU A 132 -2.49 -10.87 -17.47
C LEU A 132 -3.76 -10.07 -17.15
N LEU A 133 -3.62 -8.88 -16.57
CA LEU A 133 -4.72 -8.01 -16.14
C LEU A 133 -4.95 -6.82 -17.10
N GLN A 134 -4.13 -6.69 -18.14
CA GLN A 134 -4.21 -5.66 -19.19
C GLN A 134 -4.87 -6.22 -20.44
#